data_AF-A0AAD5XZM6-F1
#
_entry.id   AF-A0AAD5XZM6-F1
#
_cell.length_a   1.000
_cell.length_b   1.000
_cell.length_c   1.000
_cell.angle_alpha   90.00
_cell.angle_beta   90.00
_cell.angle_gamma   90.00
#
_symmetry.space_group_name_H-M   'P 1'
#
loop_
_entity.id
_entity.type
_entity.pdbx_description
1 polymer ?
#
loop_
_entity_poly.entity_id
_entity_poly.type
_entity_poly.pdbx_seq_one_letter_code
_entity_poly.pdbx_strand_id
1 'polypeptide(L)' 'MNTTAKAEKELPKRFKSPQTWKYPHVNQHPLFTTTSNGYGLNKPSVQEMPKDFHGMSSKFSEHLNHAGPFRNFSLNMKFD' A
#
# COMPACT_ATOMS: atom_id res chain seq x y z
N MET A 1 -11.07 -12.33 30.18
CA MET A 1 -10.82 -12.91 28.84
C MET A 1 -10.66 -11.76 27.86
N ASN A 2 -9.40 -11.55 27.47
CA ASN A 2 -8.83 -10.88 26.32
C ASN A 2 -9.72 -9.86 25.58
N THR A 3 -9.57 -8.60 25.99
CA THR A 3 -10.01 -7.37 25.34
C THR A 3 -9.48 -7.30 23.90
N THR A 4 -10.35 -7.10 22.91
CA THR A 4 -9.97 -6.71 21.53
C THR A 4 -9.43 -5.29 21.55
N ALA A 5 -8.16 -5.14 21.94
CA ALA A 5 -7.45 -3.88 21.87
C ALA A 5 -7.39 -3.47 20.40
N LYS A 6 -8.04 -2.34 20.07
CA LYS A 6 -7.79 -1.60 18.83
C LYS A 6 -6.30 -1.26 18.85
N ALA A 7 -5.49 -2.07 18.18
CA ALA A 7 -4.06 -1.84 18.06
C ALA A 7 -3.89 -0.40 17.55
N GLU A 8 -3.21 0.41 18.35
CA GLU A 8 -2.83 1.76 17.95
C GLU A 8 -2.20 1.64 16.56
N LYS A 9 -2.81 2.27 15.55
CA LYS A 9 -2.35 2.13 14.16
C LYS A 9 -1.07 2.94 14.03
N GLU A 10 0.02 2.35 14.48
CA GLU A 10 1.32 2.97 14.34
C GLU A 10 1.60 3.23 12.86
N LEU A 11 2.02 4.47 12.57
CA LEU A 11 2.46 4.84 11.24
C LEU A 11 3.54 3.86 10.76
N PRO A 12 3.41 3.25 9.57
CA PRO A 12 4.41 2.32 9.06
C PRO A 12 5.82 2.91 9.11
N LYS A 13 6.82 2.08 9.47
CA LYS A 13 8.22 2.50 9.64
C LYS A 13 8.76 3.31 8.45
N ARG A 14 8.30 2.98 7.23
CA ARG A 14 8.69 3.67 5.99
C ARG A 14 8.28 5.15 5.94
N PHE A 15 7.22 5.55 6.63
CA PHE A 15 6.75 6.94 6.71
C PHE A 15 7.32 7.67 7.93
N LYS A 16 7.69 6.94 9.00
CA LYS A 16 8.43 7.49 10.14
C LYS A 16 9.85 7.93 9.75
N SER A 17 10.49 7.17 8.86
CA SER A 17 11.86 7.40 8.41
C SER A 17 11.92 7.56 6.88
N PRO A 18 11.71 8.77 6.33
CA PRO A 18 11.75 9.00 4.87
C PRO A 18 13.13 8.72 4.27
N GLN A 19 14.18 8.73 5.09
CA GLN A 19 15.54 8.38 4.70
C GLN A 19 15.67 6.93 4.19
N THR A 20 14.76 6.04 4.59
CA THR A 20 14.74 4.64 4.16
C THR A 20 14.34 4.50 2.67
N TRP A 21 13.66 5.49 2.09
CA TRP A 21 13.27 5.40 0.68
C TRP A 21 14.49 5.56 -0.22
N LYS A 22 14.66 4.60 -1.13
CA LYS A 22 15.70 4.67 -2.16
C LYS A 22 15.27 5.71 -3.18
N TYR A 23 16.03 6.79 -3.25
CA TYR A 23 15.77 7.90 -4.14
C TYR A 23 16.93 8.03 -5.14
N PRO A 24 16.79 7.49 -6.37
CA PRO A 24 17.85 7.58 -7.36
C PRO A 24 17.96 9.04 -7.83
N HIS A 25 19.14 9.64 -7.64
CA HIS A 25 19.41 10.96 -8.19
C HIS A 25 19.70 10.84 -9.69
N VAL A 26 18.84 11.40 -10.53
CA VAL A 26 19.05 11.43 -11.98
C VAL A 26 19.94 12.65 -12.28
N ASN A 27 21.22 12.40 -12.54
CA ASN A 27 22.15 13.43 -12.98
C ASN A 27 21.82 13.83 -14.41
N GLN A 28 21.17 14.99 -14.58
CA GLN A 28 20.90 15.57 -15.88
C GLN A 28 21.84 16.73 -16.18
N HIS A 29 22.09 16.93 -17.48
CA HIS A 29 22.90 18.05 -17.92
C HIS A 29 22.17 19.38 -17.66
N PRO A 30 22.79 20.37 -17.00
CA PRO A 30 22.12 21.62 -16.61
C PRO A 30 21.48 22.40 -17.77
N LEU A 31 22.07 22.31 -18.98
CA LEU A 31 21.55 22.98 -20.18
C LEU A 31 20.49 22.18 -20.94
N PHE A 32 20.30 20.89 -20.60
CA PHE A 32 19.36 19.99 -21.27
C PHE A 32 18.30 19.48 -20.29
N THR A 33 17.63 20.40 -19.61
CA THR A 33 16.54 20.11 -18.68
C THR A 33 15.18 20.41 -19.32
N THR A 34 14.19 19.56 -19.06
CA THR A 34 12.79 19.76 -19.43
C THR A 34 11.95 20.05 -18.19
N THR A 35 10.74 20.59 -18.36
CA THR A 35 9.80 20.81 -17.25
C THR A 35 9.42 19.51 -16.55
N SER A 36 9.31 18.41 -17.30
CA SER A 36 9.01 17.08 -16.75
C SER A 36 10.10 16.56 -15.82
N ASN A 37 11.34 17.05 -15.96
CA ASN A 37 12.45 16.62 -15.12
C ASN A 37 12.35 17.12 -13.67
N GLY A 38 11.48 18.09 -13.38
CA GLY A 38 11.21 18.53 -12.01
C GLY A 38 10.44 17.49 -11.19
N TYR A 39 9.65 16.62 -11.83
CA TYR A 39 8.94 15.55 -11.14
C TYR A 39 9.91 14.50 -10.64
N GLY A 40 9.86 14.19 -9.34
CA GLY A 40 10.80 13.24 -8.75
C GLY A 40 12.26 13.71 -8.86
N LEU A 41 12.50 15.03 -8.77
CA LEU A 41 13.84 15.59 -8.58
C LEU A 41 14.25 15.74 -7.11
N ASN A 42 13.32 16.13 -6.24
CA ASN A 42 13.56 16.31 -4.81
C ASN A 42 13.23 15.07 -3.96
N LYS A 43 14.15 14.70 -3.07
CA LYS A 43 13.94 13.67 -2.06
C LYS A 43 12.87 14.10 -1.06
N PRO A 44 11.96 13.20 -0.64
CA PRO A 44 10.92 13.55 0.30
C PRO A 44 11.45 13.88 1.70
N SER A 45 10.81 14.86 2.35
CA SER A 45 11.15 15.34 3.69
C SER A 45 10.21 14.79 4.78
N VAL A 46 10.57 14.96 6.06
CA VAL A 46 9.73 14.52 7.19
C VAL A 46 8.44 15.33 7.25
N GLN A 47 8.47 16.61 6.87
CA GLN A 47 7.27 17.47 6.89
C GLN A 47 6.25 17.07 5.81
N GLU A 48 6.69 16.46 4.72
CA GLU A 48 5.84 15.95 3.63
C GLU A 48 5.21 14.59 3.96
N MET A 49 5.74 13.87 4.95
CA MET A 49 5.20 12.56 5.33
C MET A 49 3.81 12.69 5.96
N PRO A 50 2.88 11.76 5.67
CA PRO A 50 1.59 11.75 6.33
C PRO A 50 1.75 11.43 7.81
N LYS A 51 0.96 12.11 8.66
CA LYS A 51 0.91 11.83 10.10
C LYS A 51 0.25 10.49 10.40
N ASP A 52 -0.78 10.14 9.61
CA ASP A 52 -1.55 8.91 9.75
C ASP A 52 -1.69 8.17 8.41
N PHE A 53 -1.67 6.85 8.45
CA PHE A 53 -1.85 6.00 7.27
C PHE A 53 -2.94 4.95 7.49
N HIS A 54 -4.00 5.02 6.69
CA HIS A 54 -5.16 4.14 6.78
C HIS A 54 -5.11 3.06 5.69
N GLY A 55 -4.07 2.23 5.71
CA GLY A 55 -3.97 1.09 4.80
C GLY A 55 -5.10 0.07 5.01
N MET A 56 -5.70 -0.39 3.93
CA MET A 56 -6.62 -1.53 3.95
C MET A 56 -5.82 -2.82 3.72
N SER A 57 -6.10 -3.84 4.52
CA SER A 57 -5.52 -5.17 4.32
C SER A 57 -6.53 -6.07 3.63
N SER A 58 -6.11 -6.70 2.53
CA SER A 58 -6.89 -7.70 1.79
C SER A 58 -6.61 -9.14 2.24
N LYS A 59 -5.81 -9.35 3.30
CA LYS A 59 -5.36 -10.68 3.75
C LYS A 59 -6.49 -11.68 3.98
N PHE A 60 -7.64 -11.20 4.46
CA PHE A 60 -8.81 -12.05 4.66
C PHE A 60 -9.34 -12.62 3.33
N SER A 61 -9.43 -11.80 2.29
CA SER A 61 -9.97 -12.20 0.99
C SER A 61 -8.92 -12.74 0.02
N GLU A 62 -7.63 -12.62 0.36
CA GLU A 62 -6.51 -13.06 -0.49
C GLU A 62 -6.63 -14.54 -0.87
N HIS A 63 -7.00 -15.40 0.09
CA HIS A 63 -7.20 -16.82 -0.18
C HIS A 63 -8.36 -17.09 -1.16
N LEU A 64 -9.39 -16.25 -1.16
CA LEU A 64 -10.54 -16.37 -2.07
C LEU A 64 -10.17 -15.94 -3.49
N ASN A 65 -9.29 -14.94 -3.63
CA ASN A 65 -8.84 -14.46 -4.94
C ASN A 65 -8.11 -15.55 -5.75
N HIS A 66 -7.47 -16.52 -5.09
CA HIS A 66 -6.81 -17.63 -5.77
C HIS A 66 -7.78 -18.66 -6.36
N ALA A 67 -9.01 -18.75 -5.85
CA ALA A 67 -9.93 -19.86 -6.15
C ALA A 67 -10.76 -19.66 -7.44
N GLY A 68 -10.58 -18.57 -8.18
CA GLY A 68 -11.37 -18.26 -9.37
C GLY A 68 -12.86 -18.05 -9.06
N PRO A 69 -13.73 -18.00 -10.09
CA PRO A 69 -15.17 -17.83 -9.89
C PRO A 69 -15.79 -19.03 -9.14
N PHE A 70 -16.59 -18.75 -8.11
CA PHE A 70 -17.36 -19.79 -7.40
C PHE A 70 -18.31 -20.54 -8.36
N ARG A 71 -18.39 -21.86 -8.21
CA ARG A 71 -19.29 -22.73 -8.97
C ARG A 71 -20.02 -23.66 -8.01
N ASN A 72 -21.33 -23.76 -8.16
CA ASN A 72 -22.13 -24.75 -7.44
C ASN A 72 -22.28 -26.02 -8.30
N PHE A 73 -21.86 -27.16 -7.76
CA PHE A 73 -22.01 -28.49 -8.38
C PHE A 73 -22.96 -29.41 -7.58
N SER A 74 -23.75 -28.87 -6.65
CA SER A 74 -24.73 -29.63 -5.87
C SER A 74 -25.95 -30.06 -6.72
N LEU A 75 -26.57 -31.19 -6.38
CA LEU A 75 -27.88 -31.56 -6.95
C LEU A 75 -28.99 -30.70 -6.31
N ASN A 76 -29.99 -30.30 -7.11
CA ASN A 76 -31.20 -29.61 -6.66
C ASN A 76 -32.23 -30.59 -6.06
N MET A 77 -31.83 -31.35 -5.05
CA MET A 77 -32.75 -32.26 -4.36
C MET A 77 -33.59 -31.47 -3.36
N LYS A 78 -34.80 -31.11 -3.76
CA LYS A 78 -35.89 -30.81 -2.81
C LYS A 78 -36.84 -32.01 -2.83
N PHE A 79 -37.18 -32.54 -1.66
CA PHE A 79 -38.35 -33.40 -1.53
C PHE A 79 -39.55 -32.50 -1.32
N ASP A 80 -40.61 -32.73 -2.10
CA ASP A 80 -41.93 -32.15 -1.86
C ASP A 80 -42.64 -32.93 -0.74
#